data_AF-A0A7S0J531-F1
#
_entry.id   AF-A0A7S0J531-F1
#
_cell.length_a   1.000
_cell.length_b   1.000
_cell.length_c   1.000
_cell.angle_alpha   90.00
_cell.angle_beta   90.00
_cell.angle_gamma   90.00
#
_symmetry.space_group_name_H-M   'P 1'
#
loop_
_entity.id
_entity.type
_entity.pdbx_description
1 polymer ?
#
loop_
_entity_poly.entity_id
_entity_poly.type
_entity_poly.pdbx_seq_one_letter_code
_entity_poly.pdbx_strand_id
1 'polypeptide(L)'
;SIEVHTQHRGASSASRCITSSQASGVAPLDAADVFTTLADCSAVVGMHPDGATEAIVDFALATDKIFAVVPCCVYSAFFPRRRGCDGRPVTSYDAFVKYLVEKAPDRIGVATLPFEGKNKVVYSLPAPQTCLCLPCS
;
A
#
# COMPACT_ATOMS: atom_id res chain seq x y z
N SER A 1 -51.06 10.23 -28.74
CA SER A 1 -50.93 8.89 -28.13
C SER A 1 -49.95 8.06 -28.93
N ILE A 2 -48.81 7.74 -28.34
CA ILE A 2 -47.99 6.52 -28.50
C ILE A 2 -47.05 6.59 -27.28
N GLU A 3 -47.33 5.76 -26.29
CA GLU A 3 -46.43 5.51 -25.16
C GLU A 3 -45.29 4.60 -25.63
N VAL A 4 -44.06 4.93 -25.25
CA VAL A 4 -42.96 3.96 -25.24
C VAL A 4 -42.24 4.11 -23.91
N HIS A 5 -42.70 3.35 -22.93
CA HIS A 5 -41.96 2.99 -21.73
C HIS A 5 -40.84 2.03 -22.13
N THR A 6 -39.57 2.29 -21.82
CA THR A 6 -38.59 1.23 -21.51
C THR A 6 -37.38 1.79 -20.73
N GLN A 7 -37.42 1.54 -19.42
CA GLN A 7 -36.36 1.05 -18.51
C GLN A 7 -35.03 1.80 -18.36
N HIS A 8 -34.86 2.33 -17.15
CA HIS A 8 -33.61 2.38 -16.40
C HIS A 8 -32.78 1.10 -16.56
N ARG A 9 -31.54 1.22 -17.03
CA ARG A 9 -30.51 0.22 -16.79
C ARG A 9 -29.60 0.71 -15.67
N GLY A 10 -29.70 0.05 -14.53
CA GLY A 10 -28.68 0.13 -13.48
C GLY A 10 -27.34 -0.37 -14.04
N ALA A 11 -26.26 0.34 -13.71
CA ALA A 11 -24.91 -0.15 -13.95
C ALA A 11 -24.60 -1.23 -12.91
N SER A 12 -25.04 -2.45 -13.21
CA SER A 12 -24.66 -3.67 -12.50
C SER A 12 -23.21 -4.02 -12.82
N SER A 13 -22.41 -4.13 -11.76
CA SER A 13 -21.29 -5.06 -11.56
C SER A 13 -20.64 -5.63 -12.83
N ALA A 14 -19.42 -5.16 -13.12
CA ALA A 14 -18.41 -6.00 -13.75
C ALA A 14 -17.28 -6.25 -12.74
N SER A 15 -17.51 -7.22 -11.84
CA SER A 15 -16.43 -7.93 -11.18
C SER A 15 -15.58 -8.57 -12.27
N ARG A 16 -14.43 -7.97 -12.60
CA ARG A 16 -13.46 -8.60 -13.49
C ARG A 16 -12.79 -9.72 -12.70
N CYS A 17 -13.35 -10.93 -12.81
CA CYS A 17 -12.60 -12.15 -12.58
C CYS A 17 -11.41 -12.15 -13.53
N ILE A 18 -10.22 -11.80 -13.05
CA ILE A 18 -8.98 -12.07 -13.77
C ILE A 18 -8.75 -13.57 -13.60
N THR A 19 -9.13 -14.32 -14.64
CA THR A 19 -8.80 -15.73 -14.75
C THR A 19 -7.27 -15.86 -14.87
N SER A 20 -6.70 -16.67 -13.99
CA SER A 20 -5.30 -17.06 -14.03
C SER A 20 -4.97 -17.70 -15.38
N SER A 21 -4.09 -17.08 -16.15
CA SER A 21 -3.64 -17.62 -17.43
C SER A 21 -2.19 -17.22 -17.71
N GLN A 22 -1.31 -18.18 -17.42
CA GLN A 22 -0.02 -18.44 -18.09
C GLN A 22 1.14 -17.48 -17.78
N ALA A 23 2.12 -18.02 -17.05
CA ALA A 23 3.49 -17.54 -17.04
C ALA A 23 4.11 -17.75 -18.44
N SER A 24 3.83 -16.83 -19.34
CA SER A 24 4.58 -16.68 -20.58
C SER A 24 5.81 -15.80 -20.32
N GLY A 25 6.92 -16.07 -21.00
CA GLY A 25 8.17 -15.33 -20.90
C GLY A 25 8.02 -13.89 -21.38
N VAL A 26 7.47 -13.03 -20.52
CA VAL A 26 7.48 -11.59 -20.68
C VAL A 26 8.91 -11.13 -20.34
N ALA A 27 9.55 -10.41 -21.25
CA ALA A 27 10.81 -9.73 -20.94
C ALA A 27 10.63 -8.90 -19.65
N PRO A 28 11.66 -8.73 -18.81
CA PRO A 28 11.53 -7.93 -17.60
C PRO A 28 10.93 -6.57 -17.95
N LEU A 29 9.85 -6.19 -17.27
CA LEU A 29 9.29 -4.85 -17.38
C LEU A 29 10.40 -3.84 -17.08
N ASP A 30 10.46 -2.77 -17.87
CA ASP A 30 11.38 -1.70 -17.53
C ASP A 30 10.88 -0.90 -16.31
N ALA A 31 11.71 -0.01 -15.79
CA ALA A 31 11.36 0.76 -14.60
C ALA A 31 10.15 1.69 -14.82
N ALA A 32 9.90 2.15 -16.05
CA ALA A 32 8.79 3.03 -16.38
C ALA A 32 7.47 2.27 -16.42
N ASP A 33 7.47 1.05 -16.97
CA ASP A 33 6.32 0.14 -16.98
C ASP A 33 5.93 -0.26 -15.55
N VAL A 34 6.91 -0.59 -14.71
CA VAL A 34 6.69 -0.89 -13.28
C VAL A 34 6.13 0.33 -12.56
N PHE A 35 6.69 1.52 -12.79
CA PHE A 35 6.20 2.75 -12.18
C PHE A 35 4.75 3.03 -12.56
N THR A 36 4.41 2.94 -13.85
CA THR A 36 3.04 3.17 -14.34
C THR A 36 2.06 2.19 -13.70
N THR A 37 2.44 0.91 -13.65
CA THR A 37 1.63 -0.14 -13.02
C THR A 37 1.38 0.14 -11.54
N LEU A 38 2.41 0.56 -10.80
CA LEU A 38 2.29 0.91 -9.38
C LEU A 38 1.54 2.23 -9.17
N ALA A 39 1.65 3.19 -10.09
CA ALA A 39 0.92 4.45 -10.03
C ALA A 39 -0.58 4.28 -10.29
N ASP A 40 -0.97 3.29 -11.10
CA ASP A 40 -2.38 3.02 -11.41
C ASP A 40 -3.05 2.06 -10.43
N CYS A 41 -2.27 1.36 -9.59
CA CYS A 41 -2.83 0.42 -8.62
C CYS A 41 -3.65 1.13 -7.53
N SER A 42 -4.61 0.42 -6.94
CA SER A 42 -5.38 0.95 -5.80
C SER A 42 -4.60 0.87 -4.48
N ALA A 43 -3.73 -0.13 -4.36
CA ALA A 43 -2.99 -0.41 -3.13
C ALA A 43 -1.70 -1.19 -3.43
N VAL A 44 -0.68 -0.99 -2.59
CA VAL A 44 0.56 -1.77 -2.63
C VAL A 44 0.63 -2.69 -1.42
N VAL A 45 0.74 -4.00 -1.65
CA VAL A 45 0.78 -5.00 -0.57
C VAL A 45 2.05 -5.83 -0.68
N GLY A 46 2.71 -6.05 0.46
CA GLY A 46 3.92 -6.87 0.53
C GLY A 46 3.94 -7.78 1.74
N MET A 47 3.98 -9.09 1.52
CA MET A 47 4.13 -10.08 2.59
C MET A 47 5.60 -10.47 2.70
N HIS A 48 6.23 -10.15 3.82
CA HIS A 48 7.67 -10.37 4.04
C HIS A 48 8.58 -9.82 2.93
N PRO A 49 8.41 -8.55 2.49
CA PRO A 49 9.23 -7.98 1.42
C PRO A 49 10.60 -7.57 1.96
N ASP A 50 11.47 -8.57 2.04
CA ASP A 50 12.86 -8.45 2.48
C ASP A 50 13.60 -7.37 1.67
N GLY A 51 14.23 -6.42 2.37
CA GLY A 51 14.95 -5.30 1.76
C GLY A 51 14.08 -4.22 1.08
N ALA A 52 12.82 -4.53 0.72
CA ALA A 52 11.92 -3.62 0.01
C ALA A 52 10.81 -3.02 0.90
N THR A 53 10.66 -3.47 2.16
CA THR A 53 9.59 -3.00 3.05
C THR A 53 9.53 -1.47 3.16
N GLU A 54 10.68 -0.83 3.44
CA GLU A 54 10.72 0.63 3.57
C GLU A 54 10.43 1.34 2.23
N ALA A 55 10.96 0.80 1.13
CA ALA A 55 10.72 1.36 -0.20
C ALA A 55 9.24 1.31 -0.60
N ILE A 56 8.52 0.25 -0.23
CA ILE A 56 7.06 0.15 -0.44
C ILE A 56 6.34 1.25 0.33
N VAL A 57 6.69 1.45 1.61
CA VAL A 57 6.08 2.50 2.46
C VAL A 57 6.36 3.88 1.87
N ASP A 58 7.61 4.15 1.49
CA ASP A 58 8.02 5.45 0.93
C ASP A 58 7.35 5.73 -0.41
N PHE A 59 7.30 4.74 -1.30
CA PHE A 59 6.58 4.86 -2.56
C PHE A 59 5.09 5.15 -2.33
N ALA A 60 4.44 4.39 -1.46
CA ALA A 60 3.02 4.54 -1.19
C ALA A 60 2.69 5.92 -0.61
N LEU A 61 3.49 6.40 0.35
CA LEU A 61 3.34 7.75 0.90
C LEU A 61 3.58 8.84 -0.16
N ALA A 62 4.60 8.68 -1.01
CA ALA A 62 4.93 9.66 -2.05
C ALA A 62 3.89 9.74 -3.19
N THR A 63 3.15 8.65 -3.41
CA THR A 63 2.14 8.53 -4.49
C THR A 63 0.70 8.53 -3.98
N ASP A 64 0.51 8.82 -2.68
CA ASP A 64 -0.76 8.75 -1.96
C ASP A 64 -1.53 7.42 -2.15
N LYS A 65 -0.80 6.32 -2.28
CA LYS A 65 -1.37 4.98 -2.30
C LYS A 65 -1.53 4.45 -0.89
N ILE A 66 -2.61 3.71 -0.68
CA ILE A 66 -2.72 2.89 0.52
C ILE A 66 -1.78 1.68 0.42
N PHE A 67 -1.22 1.24 1.54
CA PHE A 67 -0.37 0.07 1.59
C PHE A 67 -0.69 -0.84 2.78
N ALA A 68 -0.23 -2.09 2.67
CA ALA A 68 -0.14 -3.03 3.78
C ALA A 68 1.12 -3.90 3.61
N VAL A 69 2.04 -3.85 4.58
CA VAL A 69 3.30 -4.60 4.52
C VAL A 69 3.55 -5.37 5.80
N VAL A 70 4.04 -6.60 5.68
CA VAL A 70 4.48 -7.42 6.82
C VAL A 70 6.01 -7.41 6.89
N PRO A 71 6.64 -6.54 7.70
CA PRO A 71 8.08 -6.60 7.93
C PRO A 71 8.50 -7.92 8.59
N CYS A 72 9.66 -8.44 8.19
CA CYS A 72 10.33 -9.58 8.83
C CYS A 72 11.75 -9.23 9.29
N CYS A 73 12.56 -8.70 8.38
CA CYS A 73 13.98 -8.44 8.58
C CYS A 73 14.29 -6.94 8.58
N VAL A 74 15.11 -6.48 9.53
CA VAL A 74 15.51 -5.06 9.63
C VAL A 74 16.61 -4.71 8.63
N TYR A 75 17.42 -5.69 8.22
CA TYR A 75 18.59 -5.49 7.36
C TYR A 75 19.52 -4.37 7.87
N SER A 76 19.74 -4.30 9.18
CA SER A 76 20.48 -3.21 9.83
C SER A 76 21.91 -3.02 9.29
N ALA A 77 22.56 -4.12 8.86
CA ALA A 77 23.87 -4.06 8.22
C ALA A 77 23.85 -3.37 6.84
N PHE A 78 22.75 -3.50 6.09
CA PHE A 78 22.56 -2.87 4.76
C PHE A 78 22.00 -1.45 4.87
N PHE A 79 21.30 -1.15 5.97
CA PHE A 79 20.74 0.17 6.25
C PHE A 79 21.34 0.82 7.52
N PRO A 80 22.68 0.94 7.63
CA PRO A 80 23.34 1.41 8.85
C PRO A 80 23.08 2.88 9.17
N ARG A 81 22.55 3.64 8.20
CA ARG A 81 22.17 5.06 8.34
C ARG A 81 20.71 5.27 8.75
N ARG A 82 19.88 4.21 8.82
CA ARG A 82 18.49 4.35 9.25
C ARG A 82 18.41 4.81 10.70
N ARG A 83 17.66 5.88 10.98
CA ARG A 83 17.48 6.46 12.30
C ARG A 83 16.00 6.68 12.60
N GLY A 84 15.56 6.34 13.81
CA GLY A 84 14.24 6.74 14.32
C GLY A 84 14.15 8.24 14.54
N CYS A 85 12.96 8.75 14.83
CA CYS A 85 12.78 10.17 15.16
C CYS A 85 13.59 10.61 16.40
N ASP A 86 13.95 9.67 17.28
CA ASP A 86 14.81 9.90 18.44
C ASP A 86 16.32 9.91 18.12
N GLY A 87 16.68 9.78 16.84
CA GLY A 87 18.07 9.75 16.38
C GLY A 87 18.80 8.43 16.67
N ARG A 88 18.12 7.41 17.21
CA ARG A 88 18.73 6.10 17.50
C ARG A 88 18.78 5.22 16.26
N PRO A 89 19.76 4.31 16.14
CA PRO A 89 19.85 3.37 15.03
C PRO A 89 18.70 2.36 15.10
N VAL A 90 18.10 2.09 13.94
CA VAL A 90 17.00 1.12 13.80
C VAL A 90 17.57 -0.26 13.56
N THR A 91 17.85 -1.01 14.63
CA THR A 91 18.52 -2.31 14.56
C THR A 91 17.68 -3.50 15.00
N SER A 92 16.54 -3.27 15.64
CA SER A 92 15.62 -4.31 16.10
C SER A 92 14.29 -4.30 15.33
N TYR A 93 13.58 -5.42 15.37
CA TYR A 93 12.30 -5.57 14.69
C TYR A 93 11.27 -4.53 15.16
N ASP A 94 11.11 -4.37 16.48
CA ASP A 94 10.15 -3.40 17.02
C ASP A 94 10.56 -1.96 16.74
N ALA A 95 11.86 -1.66 16.73
CA ALA A 95 12.36 -0.36 16.30
C ALA A 95 12.05 -0.11 14.82
N PHE A 96 12.12 -1.13 13.97
CA PHE A 96 11.79 -1.00 12.56
C PHE A 96 10.30 -0.78 12.32
N VAL A 97 9.43 -1.53 13.01
CA VAL A 97 7.98 -1.28 12.97
C VAL A 97 7.65 0.12 13.44
N LYS A 98 8.22 0.56 14.58
CA LYS A 98 8.05 1.92 15.10
C LYS A 98 8.52 2.98 14.09
N TYR A 99 9.70 2.80 13.51
CA TYR A 99 10.25 3.68 12.49
C TYR A 99 9.33 3.85 11.28
N LEU A 100 8.69 2.78 10.81
CA LEU A 100 7.74 2.85 9.70
C LEU A 100 6.47 3.63 10.08
N VAL A 101 5.94 3.43 11.28
CA VAL A 101 4.78 4.18 11.78
C VAL A 101 5.08 5.68 11.91
N GLU A 102 6.27 6.03 12.39
CA GLU A 102 6.72 7.41 12.56
C GLU A 102 6.80 8.20 11.24
N LYS A 103 6.84 7.55 10.07
CA LYS A 103 6.84 8.24 8.77
C LYS A 103 5.54 8.99 8.49
N ALA A 104 4.41 8.53 9.01
CA ALA A 104 3.11 9.21 8.90
C ALA A 104 2.17 8.72 10.02
N PRO A 105 2.35 9.17 11.27
CA PRO A 105 1.66 8.60 12.44
C PRO A 105 0.14 8.77 12.39
N ASP A 106 -0.37 9.79 11.70
CA ASP A 106 -1.81 10.02 11.53
C ASP A 106 -2.46 9.11 10.47
N ARG A 107 -1.65 8.40 9.68
CA ARG A 107 -2.11 7.53 8.59
C ARG A 107 -1.73 6.07 8.77
N ILE A 108 -0.61 5.80 9.43
CA ILE A 108 -0.03 4.46 9.52
C ILE A 108 -0.42 3.79 10.84
N GLY A 109 -1.03 2.62 10.72
CA GLY A 109 -1.38 1.74 11.83
C GLY A 109 -0.61 0.43 11.80
N VAL A 110 -0.78 -0.35 12.87
CA VAL A 110 -0.22 -1.70 13.00
C VAL A 110 -1.31 -2.65 13.49
N ALA A 111 -1.42 -3.80 12.84
CA ALA A 111 -2.27 -4.91 13.30
C ALA A 111 -1.47 -6.20 13.36
N THR A 112 -1.96 -7.18 14.11
CA THR A 112 -1.37 -8.52 14.19
C THR A 112 -2.21 -9.49 13.38
N LEU A 113 -1.57 -10.20 12.45
CA LEU A 113 -2.22 -11.21 11.62
C LEU A 113 -2.17 -12.59 12.32
N PRO A 114 -3.18 -13.46 12.10
CA PRO A 114 -3.31 -14.73 12.81
C PRO A 114 -2.42 -15.83 12.21
N PHE A 115 -1.11 -15.62 12.20
CA PHE A 115 -0.11 -16.62 11.82
C PHE A 115 1.17 -16.51 12.65
N GLU A 116 2.00 -17.55 12.64
CA GLU A 116 3.22 -17.64 13.44
C GLU A 116 4.41 -16.83 12.87
N GLY A 117 5.37 -16.49 13.74
CA GLY A 117 6.57 -15.75 13.34
C GLY A 117 6.33 -14.23 13.27
N LYS A 118 6.89 -13.58 12.24
CA LYS A 118 6.77 -12.11 12.06
C LYS A 118 5.44 -11.79 11.40
N ASN A 119 4.47 -11.39 12.22
CA ASN A 119 3.06 -11.30 11.84
C ASN A 119 2.42 -9.91 12.05
N LYS A 120 3.22 -8.89 12.40
CA LYS A 120 2.72 -7.51 12.43
C LYS A 120 2.61 -7.00 10.99
N VAL A 121 1.43 -6.54 10.60
CA VAL A 121 1.21 -5.77 9.38
C VAL A 121 1.24 -4.29 9.72
N VAL A 122 2.06 -3.53 9.00
CA VAL A 122 2.06 -2.07 9.00
C VAL A 122 1.24 -1.63 7.80
N TYR A 123 0.21 -0.82 8.01
CA TYR A 123 -0.72 -0.43 6.94
C TYR A 123 -1.03 1.06 7.02
N SER A 124 -1.46 1.64 5.90
CA SER A 124 -1.96 3.03 5.86
C SER A 124 -3.45 3.09 5.60
N LEU A 125 -4.12 4.08 6.19
CA LEU A 125 -5.47 4.48 5.82
C LEU A 125 -5.43 5.68 4.85
N PRO A 126 -6.53 5.93 4.12
CA PRO A 126 -6.69 7.16 3.36
C PRO A 126 -6.44 8.36 4.27
N ALA A 127 -5.84 9.43 3.72
CA ALA A 127 -5.74 10.67 4.46
C ALA A 127 -7.15 11.09 4.92
N PRO A 128 -7.30 11.66 6.13
CA PRO A 128 -8.58 12.21 6.57
C PRO A 128 -9.08 13.16 5.48
N GLN A 129 -10.19 12.83 4.84
CA GLN A 129 -10.80 13.74 3.89
C GLN A 129 -11.26 14.95 4.69
N THR A 130 -10.54 16.06 4.61
CA THR A 130 -11.11 17.34 4.99
C THR A 130 -12.34 17.49 4.11
N CYS A 131 -13.53 17.42 4.70
CA CYS A 131 -14.78 17.64 3.99
C CYS A 131 -14.64 18.98 3.26
N LEU A 132 -14.40 18.91 1.95
CA LEU A 132 -14.52 20.04 1.03
C LEU A 132 -16.01 20.27 0.79
N CYS A 133 -16.76 20.49 1.88
CA CYS A 133 -18.05 21.14 1.80
C CYS A 133 -17.76 22.52 1.23
N LEU A 134 -17.75 22.62 -0.10
CA LEU A 134 -17.89 23.87 -0.81
C LEU A 134 -19.12 24.55 -0.20
N PRO A 135 -19.02 25.80 0.28
CA PRO A 135 -20.19 26.50 0.78
C PRO A 135 -21.21 26.55 -0.34
N CYS A 136 -22.35 25.90 -0.14
CA CYS A 136 -23.51 26.05 -1.01
C CYS A 136 -23.89 27.53 -0.98
N SER A 137 -23.72 28.23 -2.09
CA SER A 137 -24.24 29.59 -2.33
C SER A 137 -25.39 29.51 -3.32
#